data_AF-A0A975ZPJ4-F1
#
_entry.id   AF-A0A975ZPJ4-F1
#
_cell.length_a   1.000
_cell.length_b   1.000
_cell.length_c   1.000
_cell.angle_alpha   90.00
_cell.angle_beta   90.00
_cell.angle_gamma   90.00
#
_symmetry.space_group_name_H-M   'P 1'
#
loop_
_entity.id
_entity.type
_entity.pdbx_description
1 polymer ?
#
loop_
_entity_poly.entity_id
_entity_poly.type
_entity_poly.pdbx_seq_one_letter_code
_entity_poly.pdbx_strand_id
1 'polypeptide(L)'
;MTGKANAARDALRARQGAGARYDAETAPQGDLLLARRGTAYFARKLNELRDEDLAAPSLRDGWSRRQLIAHVSLQARAMALALKVLREPLMAEEAEWQPDLALAATLPARALRHLFDHAVKHLDVEWRDLPAAAWDGPPIMLAGEEISPRDTPDLRARDIWRAAMELGSGGRREDVPKPLRDA
;
A
#
# COMPACT_ATOMS: atom_id res chain seq x y z
N MET A 1 23.88 -8.56 15.14
CA MET A 1 23.47 -8.84 13.74
C MET A 1 23.18 -7.58 12.91
N THR A 2 22.87 -6.44 13.52
CA THR A 2 22.57 -5.15 12.86
C THR A 2 23.73 -4.53 12.08
N GLY A 3 24.98 -4.63 12.58
CA GLY A 3 26.15 -4.01 11.91
C GLY A 3 26.47 -4.58 10.53
N LYS A 4 26.33 -5.90 10.31
CA LYS A 4 26.55 -6.53 9.00
C LYS A 4 25.44 -6.19 7.99
N ALA A 5 24.19 -6.07 8.46
CA ALA A 5 23.05 -5.72 7.61
C ALA A 5 23.15 -4.27 7.11
N ASN A 6 23.61 -3.35 7.96
CA ASN A 6 23.85 -1.96 7.59
C ASN A 6 24.98 -1.84 6.55
N ALA A 7 26.12 -2.49 6.79
CA ALA A 7 27.25 -2.48 5.84
C ALA A 7 26.89 -3.06 4.47
N ALA A 8 26.09 -4.13 4.42
CA ALA A 8 25.61 -4.69 3.15
C ALA A 8 24.67 -3.75 2.39
N ARG A 9 23.82 -2.99 3.12
CA ARG A 9 22.92 -2.00 2.54
C ARG A 9 23.68 -0.81 1.97
N ASP A 10 24.70 -0.33 2.67
CA ASP A 10 25.54 0.79 2.21
C ASP A 10 26.39 0.40 1.00
N ALA A 11 26.94 -0.82 1.00
CA ALA A 11 27.65 -1.35 -0.17
C ALA A 11 26.73 -1.53 -1.40
N LEU A 12 25.47 -1.89 -1.20
CA LEU A 12 24.48 -1.94 -2.27
C LEU A 12 24.15 -0.54 -2.79
N ARG A 13 23.97 0.45 -1.90
CA ARG A 13 23.74 1.85 -2.25
C ARG A 13 24.84 2.42 -3.13
N ALA A 14 26.10 2.17 -2.76
CA ALA A 14 27.26 2.60 -3.53
C ALA A 14 27.31 2.00 -4.94
N ARG A 15 26.80 0.78 -5.13
CA ARG A 15 26.80 0.08 -6.43
C ARG A 15 25.68 0.51 -7.37
N GLN A 16 24.53 0.94 -6.85
CA GLN A 16 23.35 1.26 -7.67
C GLN A 16 23.39 2.67 -8.30
N GLY A 17 24.37 3.50 -7.94
CA GLY A 17 24.58 4.84 -8.52
C GLY A 17 23.56 5.89 -8.05
N ALA A 18 23.73 7.13 -8.51
CA ALA A 18 22.97 8.29 -8.05
C ALA A 18 21.47 8.30 -8.43
N GLY A 19 21.04 7.39 -9.31
CA GLY A 19 19.63 7.24 -9.71
C GLY A 19 18.79 6.38 -8.76
N ALA A 20 19.42 5.64 -7.83
CA ALA A 20 18.71 4.79 -6.89
C ALA A 20 18.11 5.64 -5.77
N ARG A 21 16.77 5.70 -5.72
CA ARG A 21 16.04 6.37 -4.65
C ARG A 21 15.83 5.38 -3.50
N TYR A 22 16.03 5.86 -2.28
CA TYR A 22 15.81 5.11 -1.05
C TYR A 22 14.89 5.91 -0.15
N ASP A 23 14.13 5.20 0.69
CA ASP A 23 13.39 5.85 1.77
C ASP A 23 14.33 6.72 2.60
N ALA A 24 13.81 7.86 3.06
CA ALA A 24 14.52 8.73 3.97
C ALA A 24 14.98 7.96 5.23
N GLU A 25 16.10 8.37 5.83
CA GLU A 25 16.63 7.71 7.03
C GLU A 25 15.67 7.79 8.22
N THR A 26 14.87 8.85 8.28
CA THR A 26 13.84 9.10 9.31
C THR A 26 12.50 8.41 9.04
N ALA A 27 12.35 7.77 7.88
CA ALA A 27 11.12 7.06 7.52
C ALA A 27 10.86 5.90 8.51
N PRO A 28 9.60 5.54 8.79
CA PRO A 28 9.24 4.41 9.64
C PRO A 28 9.56 3.08 8.94
N GLN A 29 10.83 2.70 8.93
CA GLN A 29 11.36 1.56 8.16
C GLN A 29 10.66 0.22 8.49
N GLY A 30 10.29 0.02 9.76
CA GLY A 30 9.57 -1.18 10.21
C GLY A 30 8.18 -1.28 9.57
N ASP A 31 7.41 -0.19 9.61
CA ASP A 31 6.03 -0.15 9.12
C ASP A 31 5.99 -0.18 7.59
N LEU A 32 6.93 0.51 6.92
CA LEU A 32 7.14 0.40 5.48
C LEU A 32 7.42 -1.06 5.06
N LEU A 33 8.25 -1.77 5.81
CA LEU A 33 8.53 -3.19 5.54
C LEU A 33 7.26 -4.05 5.71
N LEU A 34 6.46 -3.79 6.74
CA LEU A 34 5.20 -4.50 6.98
C LEU A 34 4.19 -4.25 5.85
N ALA A 35 4.03 -2.99 5.42
CA ALA A 35 3.14 -2.59 4.33
C ALA A 35 3.55 -3.22 2.99
N ARG A 36 4.86 -3.19 2.67
CA ARG A 36 5.41 -3.79 1.44
C ARG A 36 5.26 -5.31 1.43
N ARG A 37 5.53 -5.97 2.56
CA ARG A 37 5.32 -7.43 2.69
C ARG A 37 3.85 -7.82 2.55
N GLY A 38 2.96 -7.07 3.20
CA GLY A 38 1.52 -7.30 3.07
C GLY A 38 1.02 -7.07 1.65
N THR A 39 1.55 -6.05 0.96
CA THR A 39 1.28 -5.81 -0.46
C THR A 39 1.74 -6.96 -1.34
N ALA A 40 2.97 -7.45 -1.18
CA ALA A 40 3.48 -8.59 -1.92
C ALA A 40 2.69 -9.89 -1.62
N TYR A 41 2.31 -10.08 -0.37
CA TYR A 41 1.49 -11.20 0.07
C TYR A 41 0.10 -11.15 -0.59
N PHE A 42 -0.58 -10.01 -0.53
CA PHE A 42 -1.88 -9.80 -1.18
C PHE A 42 -1.77 -10.02 -2.69
N ALA A 43 -0.74 -9.47 -3.34
CA ALA A 43 -0.50 -9.66 -4.78
C ALA A 43 -0.39 -11.14 -5.15
N ARG A 44 0.35 -11.93 -4.36
CA ARG A 44 0.43 -13.39 -4.56
C ARG A 44 -0.94 -14.05 -4.43
N LYS A 45 -1.68 -13.71 -3.37
CA LYS A 45 -3.03 -14.23 -3.10
C LYS A 45 -4.06 -13.84 -4.16
N LEU A 46 -3.91 -12.66 -4.76
CA LEU A 46 -4.70 -12.23 -5.91
C LEU A 46 -4.34 -13.02 -7.17
N ASN A 47 -3.05 -13.28 -7.41
CA ASN A 47 -2.59 -14.01 -8.59
C ASN A 47 -2.92 -15.51 -8.55
N GLU A 48 -3.21 -16.07 -7.39
CA GLU A 48 -3.71 -17.44 -7.21
C GLU A 48 -5.19 -17.60 -7.65
N LEU A 49 -5.95 -16.49 -7.77
CA LEU A 49 -7.35 -16.51 -8.19
C LEU A 49 -7.48 -16.46 -9.72
N ARG A 50 -8.42 -17.23 -10.27
CA ARG A 50 -8.84 -17.08 -11.67
C ARG A 50 -9.76 -15.87 -11.80
N ASP A 51 -9.87 -15.33 -13.01
CA ASP A 51 -10.66 -14.11 -13.25
C ASP A 51 -12.16 -14.29 -12.96
N GLU A 52 -12.69 -15.49 -13.20
CA GLU A 52 -14.07 -15.86 -12.83
C GLU A 52 -14.30 -15.90 -11.31
N ASP A 53 -13.27 -16.23 -10.52
CA ASP A 53 -13.37 -16.34 -9.07
C ASP A 53 -13.45 -14.96 -8.39
N LEU A 54 -13.15 -13.87 -9.11
CA LEU A 54 -13.19 -12.51 -8.55
C LEU A 54 -14.62 -12.05 -8.23
N ALA A 55 -15.63 -12.60 -8.91
CA ALA A 55 -17.04 -12.28 -8.64
C ALA A 55 -17.60 -12.99 -7.40
N ALA A 56 -16.96 -14.07 -6.95
CA ALA A 56 -17.42 -14.81 -5.78
C ALA A 56 -17.25 -13.99 -4.48
N PRO A 57 -17.99 -14.36 -3.42
CA PRO A 57 -17.87 -13.73 -2.11
C PRO A 57 -16.43 -13.77 -1.59
N SER A 58 -16.02 -12.67 -0.96
CA SER A 58 -14.88 -12.64 -0.05
C SER A 58 -15.32 -13.12 1.34
N LEU A 59 -14.40 -13.20 2.29
CA LEU A 59 -14.72 -13.46 3.70
C LEU A 59 -15.12 -12.18 4.46
N ARG A 60 -15.10 -11.01 3.81
CA ARG A 60 -15.72 -9.80 4.35
C ARG A 60 -17.21 -9.82 4.02
N ASP A 61 -18.04 -9.75 5.06
CA ASP A 61 -19.49 -9.86 4.94
C ASP A 61 -20.06 -8.87 3.92
N GLY A 62 -20.86 -9.40 2.98
CA GLY A 62 -21.51 -8.63 1.91
C GLY A 62 -20.58 -8.15 0.79
N TRP A 63 -19.29 -8.52 0.80
CA TRP A 63 -18.32 -8.09 -0.20
C TRP A 63 -17.89 -9.24 -1.11
N SER A 64 -17.92 -9.01 -2.41
CA SER A 64 -17.20 -9.82 -3.40
C SER A 64 -15.69 -9.58 -3.33
N ARG A 65 -14.89 -10.51 -3.88
CA ARG A 65 -13.45 -10.30 -4.01
C ARG A 65 -13.13 -9.07 -4.86
N ARG A 66 -13.94 -8.77 -5.88
CA ARG A 66 -13.86 -7.54 -6.68
C ARG A 66 -13.90 -6.27 -5.82
N GLN A 67 -14.88 -6.17 -4.92
CA GLN A 67 -15.01 -5.02 -4.03
C GLN A 67 -13.80 -4.92 -3.10
N LEU A 68 -13.30 -6.03 -2.57
CA LEU A 68 -12.13 -6.01 -1.70
C LEU A 68 -10.86 -5.54 -2.45
N ILE A 69 -10.62 -6.05 -3.66
CA ILE A 69 -9.48 -5.64 -4.49
C ILE A 69 -9.60 -4.16 -4.88
N ALA A 70 -10.78 -3.71 -5.29
CA ALA A 70 -11.04 -2.32 -5.63
C ALA A 70 -10.76 -1.40 -4.43
N HIS A 71 -11.28 -1.74 -3.25
CA HIS A 71 -11.07 -0.98 -2.03
C HIS A 71 -9.60 -0.81 -1.67
N VAL A 72 -8.82 -1.90 -1.61
CA VAL A 72 -7.39 -1.78 -1.28
C VAL A 72 -6.59 -1.04 -2.35
N SER A 73 -7.06 -1.02 -3.60
CA SER A 73 -6.41 -0.27 -4.66
C SER A 73 -6.72 1.22 -4.59
N LEU A 74 -7.98 1.57 -4.34
CA LEU A 74 -8.43 2.96 -4.16
C LEU A 74 -7.82 3.57 -2.89
N GLN A 75 -7.72 2.81 -1.79
CA GLN A 75 -7.06 3.26 -0.56
C GLN A 75 -5.58 3.57 -0.80
N ALA A 76 -4.87 2.74 -1.57
CA ALA A 76 -3.48 3.01 -1.94
C ALA A 76 -3.33 4.29 -2.79
N ARG A 77 -4.22 4.49 -3.77
CA ARG A 77 -4.23 5.71 -4.59
C ARG A 77 -4.55 6.95 -3.74
N ALA A 78 -5.51 6.88 -2.84
CA ALA A 78 -5.87 7.98 -1.95
C ALA A 78 -4.68 8.37 -1.05
N MET A 79 -3.99 7.39 -0.46
CA MET A 79 -2.77 7.64 0.30
C MET A 79 -1.66 8.27 -0.54
N ALA A 80 -1.46 7.79 -1.78
CA ALA A 80 -0.44 8.35 -2.67
C ALA A 80 -0.71 9.83 -2.97
N LEU A 81 -1.95 10.19 -3.32
CA LEU A 81 -2.32 11.59 -3.56
C LEU A 81 -2.19 12.44 -2.29
N ALA A 82 -2.61 11.91 -1.14
CA ALA A 82 -2.50 12.60 0.15
C ALA A 82 -1.05 12.80 0.60
N LEU A 83 -0.10 11.97 0.15
CA LEU A 83 1.34 12.17 0.42
C LEU A 83 1.99 13.12 -0.59
N LYS A 84 1.58 13.04 -1.86
CA LYS A 84 2.12 13.85 -2.96
C LYS A 84 2.06 15.35 -2.67
N VAL A 85 0.98 15.83 -2.02
CA VAL A 85 0.82 17.26 -1.62
C VAL A 85 1.98 17.80 -0.78
N LEU A 86 2.71 16.94 -0.08
CA LEU A 86 3.85 17.33 0.75
C LEU A 86 5.12 17.59 -0.06
N ARG A 87 5.13 17.19 -1.33
CA ARG A 87 6.26 17.39 -2.27
C ARG A 87 5.92 18.39 -3.35
N GLU A 88 4.70 18.34 -3.88
CA GLU A 88 4.25 19.18 -4.98
C GLU A 88 2.72 19.32 -4.99
N PRO A 89 2.18 20.42 -5.56
CA PRO A 89 0.74 20.57 -5.75
C PRO A 89 0.14 19.44 -6.58
N LEU A 90 -1.09 19.05 -6.26
CA LEU A 90 -1.87 18.14 -7.11
C LEU A 90 -2.29 18.84 -8.40
N MET A 91 -2.36 18.09 -9.48
CA MET A 91 -3.04 18.52 -10.70
C MET A 91 -4.55 18.67 -10.42
N ALA A 92 -5.26 19.45 -11.24
CA ALA A 92 -6.69 19.69 -11.04
C ALA A 92 -7.49 18.37 -10.99
N GLU A 93 -7.17 17.43 -11.87
CA GLU A 93 -7.81 16.13 -11.95
C GLU A 93 -7.51 15.24 -10.72
N GLU A 94 -6.34 15.42 -10.12
CA GLU A 94 -5.94 14.71 -8.90
C GLU A 94 -6.65 15.29 -7.66
N ALA A 95 -6.79 16.61 -7.61
CA ALA A 95 -7.47 17.32 -6.52
C ALA A 95 -8.99 17.06 -6.51
N GLU A 96 -9.59 16.88 -7.69
CA GLU A 96 -11.02 16.56 -7.85
C GLU A 96 -11.32 15.07 -7.75
N TRP A 97 -10.30 14.21 -7.79
CA TRP A 97 -10.49 12.77 -7.77
C TRP A 97 -11.10 12.30 -6.45
N GLN A 98 -12.13 11.46 -6.55
CA GLN A 98 -12.77 10.79 -5.42
C GLN A 98 -12.81 9.28 -5.66
N PRO A 99 -12.65 8.45 -4.61
CA PRO A 99 -12.75 7.01 -4.74
C PRO A 99 -14.19 6.58 -5.01
N ASP A 100 -14.43 5.91 -6.14
CA ASP A 100 -15.70 5.25 -6.44
C ASP A 100 -15.53 3.74 -6.39
N LEU A 101 -15.88 3.15 -5.24
CA LEU A 101 -15.79 1.71 -5.03
C LEU A 101 -16.76 0.92 -5.90
N ALA A 102 -17.98 1.44 -6.08
CA ALA A 102 -19.03 0.77 -6.84
C ALA A 102 -18.60 0.64 -8.30
N LEU A 103 -18.11 1.73 -8.89
CA LEU A 103 -17.58 1.73 -10.24
C LEU A 103 -16.34 0.84 -10.36
N ALA A 104 -15.36 0.99 -9.46
CA ALA A 104 -14.11 0.22 -9.53
C ALA A 104 -14.33 -1.30 -9.43
N ALA A 105 -15.32 -1.75 -8.66
CA ALA A 105 -15.66 -3.17 -8.55
C ALA A 105 -16.23 -3.77 -9.85
N THR A 106 -16.76 -2.94 -10.76
CA THR A 106 -17.29 -3.38 -12.07
C THR A 106 -16.21 -3.57 -13.14
N LEU A 107 -14.96 -3.13 -12.89
CA LEU A 107 -13.87 -3.22 -13.86
C LEU A 107 -13.63 -4.65 -14.34
N PRO A 108 -13.25 -4.88 -15.62
CA PRO A 108 -12.79 -6.17 -16.08
C PRO A 108 -11.64 -6.71 -15.20
N ALA A 109 -11.56 -8.02 -15.01
CA ALA A 109 -10.59 -8.63 -14.08
C ALA A 109 -9.15 -8.15 -14.31
N ARG A 110 -8.71 -8.11 -15.58
CA ARG A 110 -7.42 -7.54 -15.97
C ARG A 110 -7.26 -6.08 -15.55
N ALA A 111 -8.27 -5.24 -15.76
CA ALA A 111 -8.23 -3.82 -15.37
C ALA A 111 -8.18 -3.64 -13.86
N LEU A 112 -8.90 -4.48 -13.11
CA LEU A 112 -8.89 -4.47 -11.65
C LEU A 112 -7.51 -4.88 -11.07
N ARG A 113 -6.86 -5.88 -11.69
CA ARG A 113 -5.48 -6.27 -11.34
C ARG A 113 -4.47 -5.17 -11.67
N HIS A 114 -4.63 -4.50 -12.81
CA HIS A 114 -3.80 -3.34 -13.18
C HIS A 114 -4.02 -2.16 -12.25
N LEU A 115 -5.26 -1.89 -11.83
CA LEU A 115 -5.56 -0.86 -10.85
C LEU A 115 -4.81 -1.14 -9.53
N PHE A 116 -4.84 -2.38 -9.04
CA PHE A 116 -4.08 -2.78 -7.86
C PHE A 116 -2.58 -2.58 -8.06
N ASP A 117 -2.00 -3.17 -9.11
CA ASP A 117 -0.55 -3.10 -9.38
C ASP A 117 -0.04 -1.66 -9.52
N HIS A 118 -0.78 -0.82 -10.25
CA HIS A 118 -0.44 0.58 -10.44
C HIS A 118 -0.54 1.38 -9.13
N ALA A 119 -1.64 1.23 -8.39
CA ALA A 119 -1.87 2.01 -7.17
C ALA A 119 -0.83 1.70 -6.08
N VAL A 120 -0.44 0.43 -5.90
CA VAL A 120 0.54 0.06 -4.89
C VAL A 120 1.96 0.50 -5.25
N LYS A 121 2.31 0.48 -6.54
CA LYS A 121 3.58 1.02 -7.02
C LYS A 121 3.65 2.54 -6.85
N HIS A 122 2.57 3.24 -7.16
CA HIS A 122 2.49 4.68 -6.97
C HIS A 122 2.66 5.05 -5.48
N LEU A 123 1.93 4.39 -4.58
CA LEU A 123 2.10 4.62 -3.14
C LEU A 123 3.54 4.35 -2.66
N ASP A 124 4.17 3.26 -3.13
CA ASP A 124 5.56 2.97 -2.75
C ASP A 124 6.55 4.02 -3.27
N VAL A 125 6.30 4.62 -4.44
CA VAL A 125 7.08 5.76 -4.94
C VAL A 125 6.88 6.97 -4.05
N GLU A 126 5.64 7.31 -3.67
CA GLU A 126 5.36 8.46 -2.82
C GLU A 126 6.03 8.36 -1.44
N TRP A 127 6.05 7.17 -0.83
CA TRP A 127 6.82 6.96 0.40
C TRP A 127 8.33 7.10 0.20
N ARG A 128 8.86 6.54 -0.88
CA ARG A 128 10.30 6.56 -1.17
C ARG A 128 10.80 7.97 -1.46
N ASP A 129 9.98 8.76 -2.14
CA ASP A 129 10.30 10.12 -2.55
C ASP A 129 9.96 11.15 -1.46
N LEU A 130 9.30 10.74 -0.36
CA LEU A 130 8.93 11.63 0.73
C LEU A 130 10.17 12.18 1.45
N PRO A 131 10.38 13.52 1.48
CA PRO A 131 11.53 14.12 2.15
C PRO A 131 11.57 13.77 3.64
N ALA A 132 12.77 13.69 4.20
CA ALA A 132 12.98 13.32 5.61
C ALA A 132 12.15 14.17 6.60
N ALA A 133 12.04 15.47 6.34
CA ALA A 133 11.29 16.41 7.18
C ALA A 133 9.76 16.28 7.04
N ALA A 134 9.26 15.72 5.94
CA ALA A 134 7.83 15.58 5.70
C ALA A 134 7.22 14.40 6.48
N TRP A 135 8.03 13.41 6.90
CA TRP A 135 7.55 12.29 7.72
C TRP A 135 6.98 12.74 9.07
N ASP A 136 7.57 13.79 9.68
CA ASP A 136 7.13 14.40 10.94
C ASP A 136 6.52 15.80 10.69
N GLY A 137 6.08 16.05 9.46
CA GLY A 137 5.48 17.31 9.04
C GLY A 137 3.99 17.44 9.42
N PRO A 138 3.31 18.45 8.87
CA PRO A 138 1.87 18.63 9.05
C PRO A 138 1.08 17.37 8.64
N PRO A 139 -0.08 17.12 9.28
CA PRO A 139 -0.95 16.02 8.88
C PRO A 139 -1.47 16.21 7.46
N ILE A 140 -1.76 15.08 6.81
CA ILE A 140 -2.40 15.03 5.49
C ILE A 140 -3.87 14.66 5.66
N MET A 141 -4.72 15.17 4.78
CA MET A 141 -6.12 14.75 4.74
C MET A 141 -6.24 13.42 3.98
N LEU A 142 -6.71 12.37 4.67
CA LEU A 142 -6.97 11.06 4.09
C LEU A 142 -8.36 10.58 4.53
N ALA A 143 -9.25 10.33 3.57
CA ALA A 143 -10.61 9.86 3.82
C ALA A 143 -11.41 10.72 4.83
N GLY A 144 -11.14 12.03 4.87
CA GLY A 144 -11.81 12.97 5.77
C GLY A 144 -11.17 13.11 7.15
N GLU A 145 -10.06 12.41 7.41
CA GLU A 145 -9.32 12.47 8.67
C GLU A 145 -7.93 13.08 8.46
N GLU A 146 -7.46 13.81 9.48
CA GLU A 146 -6.06 14.27 9.55
C GLU A 146 -5.17 13.12 10.02
N ILE A 147 -4.26 12.67 9.15
CA ILE A 147 -3.36 11.55 9.40
C ILE A 147 -1.91 12.04 9.35
N SER A 148 -1.08 11.61 10.30
CA SER A 148 0.36 11.86 10.22
C SER A 148 0.96 11.10 9.04
N PRO A 149 1.83 11.71 8.20
CA PRO A 149 2.51 11.00 7.12
C PRO A 149 3.24 9.74 7.60
N ARG A 150 3.81 9.78 8.82
CA ARG A 150 4.45 8.65 9.50
C ARG A 150 3.54 7.47 9.77
N ASP A 151 2.24 7.70 9.96
CA ASP A 151 1.30 6.62 10.30
C ASP A 151 0.78 5.90 9.06
N THR A 152 0.95 6.49 7.86
CA THR A 152 0.43 5.92 6.61
C THR A 152 0.94 4.49 6.32
N PRO A 153 2.20 4.10 6.60
CA PRO A 153 2.65 2.74 6.38
C PRO A 153 2.03 1.73 7.35
N ASP A 154 1.84 2.08 8.63
CA ASP A 154 1.17 1.18 9.59
C ASP A 154 -0.31 1.00 9.22
N LEU A 155 -1.01 2.10 8.92
CA LEU A 155 -2.40 2.08 8.44
C LEU A 155 -2.53 1.17 7.20
N ARG A 156 -1.65 1.35 6.21
CA ARG A 156 -1.63 0.50 5.01
C ARG A 156 -1.31 -0.95 5.34
N ALA A 157 -0.37 -1.22 6.25
CA ALA A 157 0.01 -2.57 6.64
C ALA A 157 -1.18 -3.32 7.27
N ARG A 158 -1.89 -2.70 8.22
CA ARG A 158 -3.06 -3.28 8.86
C ARG A 158 -4.14 -3.64 7.84
N ASP A 159 -4.45 -2.71 6.96
CA ASP A 159 -5.52 -2.89 5.96
C ASP A 159 -5.16 -3.96 4.94
N ILE A 160 -3.94 -3.96 4.39
CA ILE A 160 -3.57 -4.90 3.33
C ILE A 160 -3.41 -6.34 3.86
N TRP A 161 -2.91 -6.52 5.09
CA TRP A 161 -2.83 -7.84 5.72
C TRP A 161 -4.21 -8.39 6.06
N ARG A 162 -5.09 -7.55 6.60
CA ARG A 162 -6.50 -7.91 6.84
C ARG A 162 -7.19 -8.31 5.52
N ALA A 163 -7.07 -7.47 4.49
CA ALA A 163 -7.66 -7.74 3.19
C ALA A 163 -7.11 -9.04 2.56
N ALA A 164 -5.84 -9.38 2.78
CA ALA A 164 -5.29 -10.63 2.28
C ALA A 164 -5.91 -11.87 2.94
N MET A 165 -6.32 -11.77 4.22
CA MET A 165 -7.09 -12.83 4.89
C MET A 165 -8.51 -12.85 4.37
N GLU A 166 -9.13 -11.68 4.23
CA GLU A 166 -10.51 -11.53 3.80
C GLU A 166 -10.72 -11.90 2.31
N LEU A 167 -9.66 -11.91 1.48
CA LEU A 167 -9.76 -12.23 0.06
C LEU A 167 -10.30 -13.65 -0.21
N GLY A 168 -10.16 -14.57 0.74
CA GLY A 168 -10.69 -15.93 0.60
C GLY A 168 -9.97 -16.75 -0.48
N SER A 169 -8.65 -16.56 -0.63
CA SER A 169 -7.75 -17.36 -1.48
C SER A 169 -6.71 -18.13 -0.64
N GLY A 170 -7.12 -18.61 0.54
CA GLY A 170 -6.28 -19.43 1.42
C GLY A 170 -5.17 -18.66 2.14
N GLY A 171 -5.37 -17.37 2.43
CA GLY A 171 -4.52 -16.64 3.35
C GLY A 171 -4.79 -17.05 4.80
N ARG A 172 -3.74 -17.20 5.62
CA ARG A 172 -3.88 -17.74 6.96
C ARG A 172 -3.38 -16.77 8.03
N ARG A 173 -4.00 -16.81 9.21
CA ARG A 173 -3.64 -15.93 10.34
C ARG A 173 -2.18 -16.11 10.74
N GLU A 174 -1.62 -17.31 10.60
CA GLU A 174 -0.22 -17.58 10.89
C GLU A 174 0.77 -16.85 9.96
N ASP A 175 0.33 -16.45 8.75
CA ASP A 175 1.14 -15.71 7.79
C ASP A 175 1.29 -14.22 8.16
N VAL A 176 0.36 -13.69 8.96
CA VAL A 176 0.36 -12.28 9.37
C VAL A 176 1.54 -12.03 10.34
N PRO A 177 2.36 -10.99 10.13
CA PRO A 177 3.47 -10.65 11.02
C PRO A 177 2.99 -10.45 12.46
N LYS A 178 3.78 -10.96 13.42
CA LYS A 178 3.44 -10.90 14.85
C LYS A 178 2.99 -9.51 15.35
N PRO A 179 3.67 -8.39 15.01
CA PRO A 179 3.25 -7.06 15.44
C PRO A 179 1.82 -6.68 15.03
N LEU A 180 1.32 -7.21 13.92
CA LEU A 180 -0.04 -6.94 13.41
C LEU A 180 -1.08 -7.97 13.88
N ARG A 181 -0.66 -9.12 14.41
CA ARG A 181 -1.57 -10.13 14.96
C ARG A 181 -1.98 -9.84 16.40
N ASP A 182 -1.07 -9.20 17.13
CA ASP A 182 -1.16 -8.95 18.56
C ASP A 182 -1.69 -7.53 18.87
N ALA A 183 -1.92 -6.71 17.84
CA ALA A 183 -2.47 -5.36 17.91
C ALA A 183 -3.97 -5.34 17.59
#